data_AF-A0A3B0TD45-F1
#
_entry.id   AF-A0A3B0TD45-F1
#
_cell.length_a   1.000
_cell.length_b   1.000
_cell.length_c   1.000
_cell.angle_alpha   90.00
_cell.angle_beta   90.00
_cell.angle_gamma   90.00
#
_symmetry.space_group_name_H-M   'P 1'
#
loop_
_entity.id
_entity.type
_entity.pdbx_description
1 polymer ?
#
loop_
_entity_poly.entity_id
_entity_poly.type
_entity_poly.pdbx_seq_one_letter_code
_entity_poly.pdbx_strand_id
1 'polypeptide(L)'
;AYATSAEMASVVGPFPLYEENTESMLRVMQNHRRAAYDANQFEYDNVSHTVVGIDQQVCPPDMLQEAQRAWDTAVDLGKKYGYRNAQATVLAPTGTIGLLMDCDTTGVEPDFALVKFKKLAGGGYFKIANQSITPALARLGYDDATISEIIDYVVGTMSLEDSPHINTRTLLAKGFSRSDIERIEVTLPGVFELGFAFNQWTLGEETMQRLGFAAEEYNGLGFNMLEALGFTTAEIAAANDVICGRQTIEGAPGLKSEHLPVFDTANKNGRIGKRYIHHAGHIRMMAAAQPFISGAISKTINMPNEATIEDIEESYQMSWELGLKAMALYRDGSKASQPLSATSDEGISDEETDEVTAAIEREVDVFSGLFTPGMSPTEAYKNVPRPRFLLPARRAGYTQEARIGGHKVFLRTGEYPDGTLGEVFLDLAKEGATLRGILGCFAIAVSKGLQYGVPLEEYVDTFTFQTFEPRGMVEGHPNIKMANSIIDYVFRALGVEYLHRDELAQVPPFRDDDLPEPPKGIAVDAGLQLDLTEASMEQDIEAQVSAAAFVDAPSTNGASNGGVPAPVPAVVANSAADVQTAAVQALLADKMGDAPLCDTCGHITVRNGSCYRCLNCGDSKGCS
;
A
#
# COMPACT_ATOMS: atom_id res chain seq x y z
N ALA A 1 15.99 -22.70 0.91
CA ALA A 1 15.84 -22.15 -0.46
C ALA A 1 16.93 -22.64 -1.41
N TYR A 2 18.19 -22.22 -1.24
CA TYR A 2 19.25 -22.61 -2.20
C TYR A 2 19.62 -24.11 -2.18
N ALA A 3 19.58 -24.77 -1.01
CA ALA A 3 19.69 -26.23 -0.95
C ALA A 3 18.61 -26.92 -1.81
N THR A 4 17.36 -26.54 -1.64
CA THR A 4 16.23 -27.03 -2.45
C THR A 4 16.41 -26.73 -3.95
N SER A 5 16.91 -25.53 -4.30
CA SER A 5 17.24 -25.18 -5.68
C SER A 5 18.29 -26.12 -6.29
N ALA A 6 19.28 -26.56 -5.51
CA ALA A 6 20.26 -27.54 -5.94
C ALA A 6 19.69 -28.98 -6.02
N GLU A 7 18.79 -29.35 -5.10
CA GLU A 7 18.05 -30.62 -5.18
C GLU A 7 17.20 -30.68 -6.44
N MET A 8 16.48 -29.61 -6.78
CA MET A 8 15.73 -29.50 -8.02
C MET A 8 16.64 -29.64 -9.24
N ALA A 9 17.81 -28.98 -9.23
CA ALA A 9 18.78 -29.08 -10.32
C ALA A 9 19.28 -30.52 -10.55
N SER A 10 19.35 -31.34 -9.51
CA SER A 10 19.72 -32.76 -9.64
C SER A 10 18.73 -33.60 -10.46
N VAL A 11 17.48 -33.14 -10.57
CA VAL A 11 16.40 -33.83 -11.29
C VAL A 11 16.15 -33.20 -12.65
N VAL A 12 16.03 -31.87 -12.71
CA VAL A 12 15.60 -31.14 -13.93
C VAL A 12 16.70 -30.30 -14.57
N GLY A 13 17.93 -30.38 -14.05
CA GLY A 13 19.07 -29.57 -14.48
C GLY A 13 19.06 -28.14 -13.90
N PRO A 14 20.21 -27.46 -13.88
CA PRO A 14 20.31 -26.08 -13.39
C PRO A 14 19.58 -25.06 -14.28
N PHE A 15 19.54 -23.80 -13.88
CA PHE A 15 18.93 -22.74 -14.70
C PHE A 15 19.70 -22.51 -16.03
N PRO A 16 19.05 -21.98 -17.08
CA PRO A 16 19.72 -21.63 -18.33
C PRO A 16 20.91 -20.69 -18.12
N LEU A 17 22.05 -20.93 -18.77
CA LEU A 17 23.31 -20.18 -18.58
C LEU A 17 24.00 -20.38 -17.21
N TYR A 18 23.62 -21.40 -16.43
CA TYR A 18 24.34 -21.72 -15.19
C TYR A 18 25.82 -22.05 -15.44
N GLU A 19 26.15 -22.73 -16.55
CA GLU A 19 27.54 -23.10 -16.87
C GLU A 19 28.43 -21.86 -16.97
N GLU A 20 27.97 -20.81 -17.66
CA GLU A 20 28.67 -19.52 -17.75
C GLU A 20 28.72 -18.79 -16.40
N ASN A 21 27.68 -18.95 -15.56
CA ASN A 21 27.58 -18.29 -14.26
C ASN A 21 28.13 -19.13 -13.09
N THR A 22 28.70 -20.31 -13.33
CA THR A 22 29.00 -21.29 -12.27
C THR A 22 29.97 -20.74 -11.23
N GLU A 23 31.04 -20.09 -11.69
CA GLU A 23 32.06 -19.51 -10.80
C GLU A 23 31.47 -18.40 -9.92
N SER A 24 30.76 -17.45 -10.52
CA SER A 24 30.14 -16.35 -9.79
C SER A 24 29.07 -16.83 -8.81
N MET A 25 28.21 -17.76 -9.23
CA MET A 25 27.16 -18.33 -8.37
C MET A 25 27.76 -19.07 -7.17
N LEU A 26 28.76 -19.93 -7.38
CA LEU A 26 29.42 -20.65 -6.29
C LEU A 26 30.15 -19.70 -5.35
N ARG A 27 30.81 -18.65 -5.86
CA ARG A 27 31.44 -17.61 -5.04
C ARG A 27 30.43 -16.94 -4.09
N VAL A 28 29.27 -16.52 -4.61
CA VAL A 28 28.22 -15.88 -3.80
C VAL A 28 27.69 -16.84 -2.73
N MET A 29 27.46 -18.11 -3.07
CA MET A 29 26.99 -19.11 -2.09
C MET A 29 28.04 -19.39 -1.00
N GLN A 30 29.33 -19.38 -1.35
CA GLN A 30 30.41 -19.46 -0.35
C GLN A 30 30.43 -18.23 0.57
N ASN A 31 30.19 -17.03 0.05
CA ASN A 31 30.11 -15.82 0.88
C ASN A 31 28.91 -15.87 1.85
N HIS A 32 27.75 -16.35 1.40
CA HIS A 32 26.61 -16.56 2.30
C HIS A 32 26.93 -17.58 3.41
N ARG A 33 27.62 -18.68 3.06
CA ARG A 33 28.11 -19.65 4.03
C ARG A 33 29.10 -19.02 5.02
N ARG A 34 30.07 -18.23 4.55
CA ARG A 34 31.02 -17.50 5.41
C ARG A 34 30.32 -16.60 6.42
N ALA A 35 29.23 -15.91 6.02
CA ALA A 35 28.43 -15.10 6.93
C ALA A 35 27.76 -15.93 8.04
N ALA A 36 27.33 -17.15 7.77
CA ALA A 36 26.75 -18.03 8.79
C ALA A 36 27.76 -18.48 9.86
N TYR A 37 29.04 -18.49 9.50
CA TYR A 37 30.16 -18.81 10.39
C TYR A 37 30.85 -17.57 10.98
N ASP A 38 30.33 -16.36 10.70
CA ASP A 38 30.94 -15.09 11.10
C ASP A 38 32.43 -15.00 10.70
N ALA A 39 32.72 -15.39 9.45
CA ALA A 39 34.08 -15.40 8.94
C ALA A 39 34.69 -13.99 8.97
N ASN A 40 36.01 -13.94 9.04
CA ASN A 40 36.72 -12.66 9.03
C ASN A 40 36.44 -11.91 7.70
N GLN A 41 36.35 -10.57 7.77
CA GLN A 41 36.07 -9.72 6.60
C GLN A 41 37.02 -9.98 5.41
N PHE A 42 38.29 -10.34 5.67
CA PHE A 42 39.26 -10.64 4.60
C PHE A 42 39.04 -12.00 3.91
N GLU A 43 38.17 -12.85 4.44
CA GLU A 43 37.88 -14.17 3.88
C GLU A 43 36.77 -14.13 2.82
N TYR A 44 35.98 -13.06 2.77
CA TYR A 44 34.94 -12.88 1.75
C TYR A 44 35.58 -12.63 0.37
N ASP A 45 35.09 -13.34 -0.63
CA ASP A 45 35.63 -13.30 -1.98
C ASP A 45 34.88 -12.27 -2.82
N ASN A 46 35.60 -11.25 -3.30
CA ASN A 46 35.08 -10.14 -4.11
C ASN A 46 33.93 -9.37 -3.43
N VAL A 47 34.10 -9.05 -2.15
CA VAL A 47 33.18 -8.22 -1.36
C VAL A 47 33.95 -7.01 -0.80
N SER A 48 33.44 -5.80 -1.07
CA SER A 48 34.12 -4.54 -0.71
C SER A 48 33.50 -3.80 0.48
N HIS A 49 32.38 -4.30 1.00
CA HIS A 49 31.64 -3.73 2.13
C HIS A 49 31.74 -4.67 3.34
N THR A 50 31.32 -4.17 4.50
CA THR A 50 31.29 -4.98 5.72
C THR A 50 30.13 -5.96 5.68
N VAL A 51 30.42 -7.26 5.82
CA VAL A 51 29.40 -8.30 5.91
C VAL A 51 29.07 -8.56 7.39
N VAL A 52 27.79 -8.49 7.74
CA VAL A 52 27.32 -8.80 9.10
C VAL A 52 27.03 -10.30 9.22
N GLY A 53 27.91 -11.05 9.87
CA GLY A 53 27.72 -12.48 10.13
C GLY A 53 26.74 -12.77 11.27
N ILE A 54 26.42 -14.05 11.46
CA ILE A 54 25.66 -14.49 12.64
C ILE A 54 26.57 -14.44 13.86
N ASP A 55 26.22 -13.65 14.89
CA ASP A 55 26.99 -13.63 16.12
C ASP A 55 26.99 -15.01 16.79
N GLN A 56 28.18 -15.62 16.83
CA GLN A 56 28.39 -17.00 17.30
C GLN A 56 28.23 -17.15 18.81
N GLN A 57 28.29 -16.05 19.58
CA GLN A 57 28.18 -16.04 21.04
C GLN A 57 26.75 -15.77 21.50
N VAL A 58 26.00 -14.98 20.72
CA VAL A 58 24.63 -14.56 21.05
C VAL A 58 23.58 -15.52 20.47
N CYS A 59 23.82 -16.10 19.30
CA CYS A 59 22.86 -17.02 18.67
C CYS A 59 22.70 -18.32 19.49
N PRO A 60 21.47 -18.77 19.78
CA PRO A 60 21.25 -20.05 20.45
C PRO A 60 21.99 -21.20 19.72
N PRO A 61 22.71 -22.08 20.44
CA PRO A 61 23.59 -23.07 19.81
C PRO A 61 22.90 -24.01 18.80
N ASP A 62 21.64 -24.35 19.06
CA ASP A 62 20.81 -25.18 18.18
C ASP A 62 20.43 -24.44 16.89
N MET A 63 20.00 -23.18 17.00
CA MET A 63 19.71 -22.33 15.84
C MET A 63 20.95 -22.06 14.99
N LEU A 64 22.08 -21.79 15.65
CA LEU A 64 23.36 -21.53 14.99
C LEU A 64 23.82 -22.75 14.18
N GLN A 65 23.77 -23.93 14.79
CA GLN A 65 24.16 -25.19 14.14
C GLN A 65 23.30 -25.47 12.90
N GLU A 66 21.99 -25.27 12.98
CA GLU A 66 21.10 -25.49 11.83
C GLU A 66 21.29 -24.44 10.73
N ALA A 67 21.55 -23.17 11.08
CA ALA A 67 21.87 -22.12 10.12
C ALA A 67 23.15 -22.45 9.33
N GLN A 68 24.20 -22.89 10.03
CA GLN A 68 25.46 -23.33 9.43
C GLN A 68 25.26 -24.55 8.52
N ARG A 69 24.56 -25.58 9.02
CA ARG A 69 24.26 -26.79 8.26
C ARG A 69 23.46 -26.46 6.99
N ALA A 70 22.50 -25.55 7.05
CA ALA A 70 21.70 -25.16 5.90
C ALA A 70 22.57 -24.59 4.77
N TRP A 71 23.56 -23.75 5.11
CA TRP A 71 24.48 -23.18 4.14
C TRP A 71 25.57 -24.16 3.67
N ASP A 72 26.07 -25.03 4.54
CA ASP A 72 26.94 -26.14 4.15
C ASP A 72 26.23 -27.01 3.09
N THR A 73 25.00 -27.40 3.38
CA THR A 73 24.17 -28.22 2.48
C THR A 73 23.91 -27.51 1.15
N ALA A 74 23.56 -26.22 1.18
CA ALA A 74 23.34 -25.44 -0.03
C ALA A 74 24.57 -25.41 -0.93
N VAL A 75 25.75 -25.16 -0.34
CA VAL A 75 27.03 -25.12 -1.06
C VAL A 75 27.43 -26.49 -1.59
N ASP A 76 27.32 -27.54 -0.79
CA ASP A 76 27.76 -28.89 -1.17
C ASP A 76 26.89 -29.47 -2.29
N LEU A 77 25.57 -29.32 -2.18
CA LEU A 77 24.65 -29.73 -3.25
C LEU A 77 24.84 -28.88 -4.50
N GLY A 78 25.00 -27.57 -4.35
CA GLY A 78 25.24 -26.65 -5.46
C GLY A 78 26.52 -26.95 -6.25
N LYS A 79 27.61 -27.33 -5.58
CA LYS A 79 28.84 -27.81 -6.24
C LYS A 79 28.61 -29.08 -7.05
N LYS A 80 27.72 -29.95 -6.59
CA LYS A 80 27.48 -31.26 -7.20
C LYS A 80 26.52 -31.21 -8.38
N TYR A 81 25.46 -30.41 -8.27
CA TYR A 81 24.32 -30.43 -9.20
C TYR A 81 24.03 -29.09 -9.88
N GLY A 82 24.70 -28.01 -9.45
CA GLY A 82 24.32 -26.65 -9.81
C GLY A 82 23.07 -26.17 -9.06
N TYR A 83 22.47 -25.08 -9.52
CA TYR A 83 21.26 -24.50 -8.94
C TYR A 83 20.17 -24.33 -9.98
N ARG A 84 18.91 -24.58 -9.60
CA ARG A 84 17.75 -24.42 -10.50
C ARG A 84 17.26 -22.98 -10.61
N ASN A 85 17.57 -22.16 -9.61
CA ASN A 85 17.15 -20.76 -9.53
C ASN A 85 18.38 -19.85 -9.46
N ALA A 86 18.49 -18.88 -10.37
CA ALA A 86 19.54 -17.87 -10.34
C ALA A 86 19.41 -16.96 -9.09
N GLN A 87 18.16 -16.65 -8.69
CA GLN A 87 17.82 -15.95 -7.47
C GLN A 87 16.71 -16.72 -6.75
N ALA A 88 16.80 -16.89 -5.43
CA ALA A 88 15.84 -17.71 -4.68
C ALA A 88 15.17 -16.97 -3.51
N THR A 89 15.71 -15.84 -3.07
CA THR A 89 15.24 -15.14 -1.86
C THR A 89 15.24 -13.62 -2.04
N VAL A 90 14.23 -12.97 -1.48
CA VAL A 90 14.04 -11.51 -1.39
C VAL A 90 13.08 -11.25 -0.24
N LEU A 91 13.22 -10.13 0.46
CA LEU A 91 12.23 -9.68 1.46
C LEU A 91 11.41 -8.55 0.84
N ALA A 92 10.21 -8.90 0.35
CA ALA A 92 9.28 -7.97 -0.29
C ALA A 92 8.30 -7.34 0.73
N PRO A 93 7.61 -6.24 0.36
CA PRO A 93 6.52 -5.71 1.18
C PRO A 93 5.40 -6.74 1.31
N THR A 94 4.92 -6.93 2.53
CA THR A 94 3.87 -7.90 2.85
C THR A 94 2.59 -7.26 3.39
N GLY A 95 2.34 -5.98 3.09
CA GLY A 95 1.23 -5.22 3.68
C GLY A 95 -0.13 -5.93 3.60
N THR A 96 -0.56 -6.31 2.39
CA THR A 96 -1.86 -6.97 2.19
C THR A 96 -1.93 -8.35 2.83
N ILE A 97 -0.91 -9.19 2.61
CA ILE A 97 -0.92 -10.59 3.10
C ILE A 97 -0.67 -10.67 4.61
N GLY A 98 0.16 -9.79 5.16
CA GLY A 98 0.43 -9.72 6.59
C GLY A 98 -0.82 -9.33 7.37
N LEU A 99 -1.59 -8.37 6.85
CA LEU A 99 -2.89 -8.03 7.41
C LEU A 99 -3.88 -9.20 7.31
N LEU A 100 -3.91 -9.92 6.18
CA LEU A 100 -4.78 -11.10 6.00
C LEU A 100 -4.41 -12.23 6.98
N MET A 101 -3.13 -12.37 7.29
CA MET A 101 -2.60 -13.37 8.22
C MET A 101 -2.59 -12.90 9.68
N ASP A 102 -3.17 -11.73 9.97
CA ASP A 102 -3.21 -11.11 11.30
C ASP A 102 -1.81 -10.97 11.95
N CYS A 103 -0.80 -10.64 11.13
CA CYS A 103 0.53 -10.32 11.62
C CYS A 103 0.57 -8.90 12.16
N ASP A 104 1.06 -8.72 13.39
CA ASP A 104 1.28 -7.39 13.99
C ASP A 104 2.26 -6.54 13.17
N THR A 105 3.25 -7.18 12.52
CA THR A 105 4.29 -6.55 11.71
C THR A 105 4.29 -7.05 10.27
N THR A 106 4.86 -6.24 9.36
CA THR A 106 4.98 -6.60 7.93
C THR A 106 6.44 -6.86 7.56
N GLY A 107 6.77 -8.12 7.29
CA GLY A 107 8.11 -8.51 6.84
C GLY A 107 9.10 -8.48 7.99
N VAL A 108 10.19 -7.71 7.85
CA VAL A 108 11.20 -7.50 8.91
C VAL A 108 11.07 -6.13 9.58
N GLU A 109 9.90 -5.50 9.45
CA GLU A 109 9.62 -4.24 10.12
C GLU A 109 9.38 -4.46 11.62
N PRO A 110 9.89 -3.58 12.50
CA PRO A 110 9.35 -3.50 13.84
C PRO A 110 7.90 -3.03 13.77
N ASP A 111 7.14 -3.29 14.82
CA ASP A 111 5.78 -2.78 14.86
C ASP A 111 5.78 -1.24 14.77
N PHE A 112 4.78 -0.71 14.07
CA PHE A 112 4.65 0.73 13.81
C PHE A 112 4.46 1.52 15.09
N ALA A 113 3.50 1.08 15.91
CA ALA A 113 3.16 1.60 17.24
C ALA A 113 2.34 0.54 17.99
N LEU A 114 2.41 0.52 19.33
CA LEU A 114 1.69 -0.41 20.20
C LEU A 114 0.17 -0.30 20.04
N VAL A 115 -0.32 0.91 19.76
CA VAL A 115 -1.70 1.17 19.37
C VAL A 115 -1.63 2.07 18.13
N LYS A 116 -2.27 1.64 17.05
CA LYS A 116 -2.22 2.29 15.74
C LYS A 116 -3.60 2.42 15.14
N PHE A 117 -3.81 3.47 14.34
CA PHE A 117 -5.11 3.81 13.79
C PHE A 117 -5.07 3.80 12.27
N LYS A 118 -5.96 3.03 11.65
CA LYS A 118 -6.09 2.97 10.20
C LYS A 118 -7.25 3.84 9.73
N LYS A 119 -6.98 4.77 8.83
CA LYS A 119 -8.02 5.57 8.18
C LYS A 119 -8.76 4.74 7.14
N LEU A 120 -10.09 4.71 7.20
CA LEU A 120 -10.92 3.98 6.24
C LEU A 120 -11.25 4.84 5.02
N ALA A 121 -11.36 4.21 3.84
CA ALA A 121 -11.66 4.92 2.58
C ALA A 121 -13.02 5.64 2.59
N GLY A 122 -13.96 5.22 3.45
CA GLY A 122 -15.26 5.86 3.65
C GLY A 122 -15.29 6.94 4.74
N GLY A 123 -14.14 7.31 5.30
CA GLY A 123 -14.06 8.13 6.51
C GLY A 123 -14.10 7.28 7.80
N GLY A 124 -13.60 7.86 8.89
CA GLY A 124 -13.45 7.17 10.17
C GLY A 124 -12.12 6.43 10.33
N TYR A 125 -11.90 5.93 11.56
CA TYR A 125 -10.66 5.28 11.97
C TYR A 125 -10.95 3.91 12.56
N PHE A 126 -10.02 2.98 12.39
CA PHE A 126 -10.03 1.66 13.01
C PHE A 126 -8.83 1.53 13.95
N LYS A 127 -9.10 1.30 15.23
CA LYS A 127 -8.09 1.08 16.27
C LYS A 127 -7.54 -0.34 16.19
N ILE A 128 -6.22 -0.47 16.16
CA ILE A 128 -5.49 -1.74 16.17
C ILE A 128 -4.54 -1.71 17.36
N ALA A 129 -4.75 -2.60 18.32
CA ALA A 129 -3.83 -2.80 19.44
C ALA A 129 -2.89 -3.98 19.12
N ASN A 130 -1.61 -3.84 19.46
CA ASN A 130 -0.61 -4.88 19.31
C ASN A 130 -0.96 -6.08 20.21
N GLN A 131 -1.14 -7.25 19.59
CA GLN A 131 -1.54 -8.47 20.31
C GLN A 131 -0.38 -9.13 21.05
N SER A 132 0.85 -8.78 20.68
CA SER A 132 2.11 -9.30 21.25
C SER A 132 2.49 -8.71 22.62
N ILE A 133 1.81 -7.66 23.11
CA ILE A 133 2.11 -7.08 24.44
C ILE A 133 1.93 -8.11 25.56
N THR A 134 0.77 -8.76 25.59
CA THR A 134 0.42 -9.78 26.60
C THR A 134 1.41 -10.96 26.64
N PRO A 135 1.69 -11.67 25.53
CA PRO A 135 2.64 -12.78 25.56
C PRO A 135 4.07 -12.33 25.88
N ALA A 136 4.48 -11.12 25.47
CA ALA A 136 5.79 -10.57 25.84
C ALA A 136 5.90 -10.34 27.36
N LEU A 137 4.90 -9.72 27.99
CA LEU A 137 4.88 -9.52 29.43
C LEU A 137 4.85 -10.85 30.20
N ALA A 138 4.04 -11.82 29.77
CA ALA A 138 4.03 -13.14 30.38
C ALA A 138 5.42 -13.81 30.30
N ARG A 139 6.11 -13.68 29.16
CA ARG A 139 7.46 -14.25 28.98
C ARG A 139 8.53 -13.56 29.84
N LEU A 140 8.34 -12.28 30.13
CA LEU A 140 9.15 -11.47 31.05
C LEU A 140 8.83 -11.76 32.53
N GLY A 141 7.79 -12.56 32.81
CA GLY A 141 7.48 -13.06 34.15
C GLY A 141 6.55 -12.17 34.97
N TYR A 142 5.76 -11.31 34.33
CA TYR A 142 4.68 -10.59 35.01
C TYR A 142 3.48 -11.51 35.26
N ASP A 143 2.75 -11.27 36.35
CA ASP A 143 1.51 -11.98 36.65
C ASP A 143 0.30 -11.42 35.89
N ASP A 144 -0.77 -12.20 35.80
CA ASP A 144 -1.96 -11.85 35.03
C ASP A 144 -2.59 -10.52 35.47
N ALA A 145 -2.56 -10.22 36.77
CA ALA A 145 -3.11 -8.97 37.30
C ALA A 145 -2.32 -7.75 36.81
N THR A 146 -0.99 -7.82 36.91
CA THR A 146 -0.08 -6.76 36.42
C THR A 146 -0.19 -6.62 34.90
N ILE A 147 -0.33 -7.73 34.18
CA ILE A 147 -0.52 -7.72 32.73
C ILE A 147 -1.81 -6.98 32.37
N SER A 148 -2.93 -7.32 33.01
CA SER A 148 -4.20 -6.61 32.78
C SER A 148 -4.10 -5.12 33.07
N GLU A 149 -3.47 -4.71 34.17
CA GLU A 149 -3.26 -3.29 34.49
C GLU A 149 -2.42 -2.57 33.43
N ILE A 150 -1.37 -3.21 32.91
CA ILE A 150 -0.54 -2.64 31.85
C ILE A 150 -1.33 -2.54 30.53
N ILE A 151 -2.13 -3.56 30.19
CA ILE A 151 -2.96 -3.54 28.98
C ILE A 151 -4.01 -2.43 29.08
N ASP A 152 -4.70 -2.30 30.20
CA ASP A 152 -5.67 -1.22 30.42
C ASP A 152 -4.99 0.16 30.35
N TYR A 153 -3.76 0.28 30.84
CA TYR A 153 -2.98 1.52 30.74
C TYR A 153 -2.66 1.89 29.28
N VAL A 154 -2.25 0.92 28.47
CA VAL A 154 -1.83 1.14 27.07
C VAL A 154 -3.04 1.29 26.15
N VAL A 155 -3.94 0.32 26.18
CA VAL A 155 -5.05 0.19 25.23
C VAL A 155 -6.28 0.94 25.71
N GLY A 156 -6.44 1.15 27.02
CA GLY A 156 -7.60 1.78 27.61
C GLY A 156 -8.62 0.77 28.13
N THR A 157 -9.36 1.17 29.15
CA THR A 157 -10.41 0.36 29.81
C THR A 157 -11.65 0.18 28.94
N MET A 158 -11.85 1.02 27.92
CA MET A 158 -13.04 1.04 27.07
C MET A 158 -14.36 1.15 27.84
N SER A 159 -14.32 1.73 29.04
CA SER A 159 -15.46 1.81 29.95
C SER A 159 -15.57 3.20 30.54
N LEU A 160 -16.80 3.71 30.70
CA LEU A 160 -17.04 4.95 31.42
C LEU A 160 -17.01 4.76 32.94
N GLU A 161 -16.96 3.51 33.41
CA GLU A 161 -16.87 3.18 34.82
C GLU A 161 -15.50 3.56 35.39
N ASP A 162 -15.49 4.16 36.58
CA ASP A 162 -14.29 4.62 37.31
C ASP A 162 -13.34 5.60 36.58
N SER A 163 -13.70 6.06 35.38
CA SER A 163 -12.98 7.10 34.66
C SER A 163 -13.02 8.46 35.40
N PRO A 164 -11.92 9.23 35.43
CA PRO A 164 -11.88 10.53 36.09
C PRO A 164 -12.70 11.56 35.29
N HIS A 165 -13.42 12.44 36.00
CA HIS A 165 -14.23 13.55 35.47
C HIS A 165 -15.41 13.16 34.57
N ILE A 166 -15.18 12.39 33.51
CA ILE A 166 -16.17 11.93 32.54
C ILE A 166 -16.40 10.44 32.81
N ASN A 167 -17.52 10.15 33.48
CA ASN A 167 -17.95 8.80 33.83
C ASN A 167 -19.47 8.74 33.87
N THR A 168 -20.01 7.53 34.04
CA THR A 168 -21.46 7.28 34.10
C THR A 168 -22.18 8.20 35.08
N ARG A 169 -21.61 8.46 36.27
CA ARG A 169 -22.24 9.32 37.28
C ARG A 169 -22.30 10.78 36.84
N THR A 170 -21.21 11.32 36.29
CA THR A 170 -21.15 12.74 35.90
C THR A 170 -21.96 13.02 34.64
N LEU A 171 -22.00 12.07 33.70
CA LEU A 171 -22.83 12.17 32.49
C LEU A 171 -24.34 12.10 32.82
N LEU A 172 -24.77 11.18 33.70
CA LEU A 172 -26.16 11.15 34.17
C LEU A 172 -26.57 12.46 34.85
N ALA A 173 -25.68 13.05 35.65
CA ALA A 173 -25.91 14.35 36.29
C ALA A 173 -26.03 15.51 35.29
N LYS A 174 -25.43 15.38 34.09
CA LYS A 174 -25.53 16.34 32.98
C LYS A 174 -26.69 16.06 32.02
N GLY A 175 -27.57 15.11 32.33
CA GLY A 175 -28.81 14.88 31.57
C GLY A 175 -28.76 13.72 30.57
N PHE A 176 -27.67 12.95 30.52
CA PHE A 176 -27.62 11.71 29.77
C PHE A 176 -28.54 10.67 30.42
N SER A 177 -29.14 9.81 29.59
CA SER A 177 -29.91 8.64 30.03
C SER A 177 -29.02 7.39 30.09
N ARG A 178 -29.46 6.33 30.77
CA ARG A 178 -28.74 5.04 30.77
C ARG A 178 -28.56 4.48 29.34
N SER A 179 -29.57 4.65 28.48
CA SER A 179 -29.50 4.21 27.09
C SER A 179 -28.47 5.01 26.27
N ASP A 180 -28.19 6.26 26.65
CA ASP A 180 -27.13 7.05 25.99
C ASP A 180 -25.75 6.53 26.39
N ILE A 181 -25.57 6.22 27.67
CA ILE A 181 -24.33 5.64 28.21
C ILE A 181 -24.05 4.31 27.53
N GLU A 182 -25.03 3.41 27.45
CA GLU A 182 -24.88 2.12 26.76
C GLU A 182 -24.47 2.29 25.29
N ARG A 183 -25.04 3.27 24.59
CA ARG A 183 -24.66 3.57 23.19
C ARG A 183 -23.23 4.10 23.08
N ILE A 184 -22.80 4.95 24.01
CA ILE A 184 -21.41 5.43 24.08
C ILE A 184 -20.47 4.25 24.32
N GLU A 185 -20.73 3.42 25.33
CA GLU A 185 -19.87 2.29 25.70
C GLU A 185 -19.69 1.27 24.58
N VAL A 186 -20.75 1.00 23.81
CA VAL A 186 -20.66 0.14 22.61
C VAL A 186 -19.70 0.70 21.56
N THR A 187 -19.53 2.03 21.48
CA THR A 187 -18.63 2.67 20.51
C THR A 187 -17.19 2.81 20.98
N LEU A 188 -16.93 2.84 22.30
CA LEU A 188 -15.60 3.10 22.87
C LEU A 188 -14.47 2.21 22.31
N PRO A 189 -14.67 0.89 22.08
CA PRO A 189 -13.59 0.03 21.55
C PRO A 189 -13.04 0.49 20.20
N GLY A 190 -13.87 1.14 19.37
CA GLY A 190 -13.48 1.63 18.04
C GLY A 190 -13.02 3.10 18.02
N VAL A 191 -13.12 3.81 19.15
CA VAL A 191 -12.91 5.25 19.22
C VAL A 191 -11.47 5.57 19.60
N PHE A 192 -10.88 6.51 18.87
CA PHE A 192 -9.52 6.98 19.11
C PHE A 192 -9.46 7.99 20.26
N GLU A 193 -10.23 9.06 20.12
CA GLU A 193 -10.36 10.13 21.10
C GLU A 193 -11.78 10.12 21.66
N LEU A 194 -11.90 10.19 22.98
CA LEU A 194 -13.16 10.08 23.70
C LEU A 194 -14.26 10.96 23.09
N GLY A 195 -13.92 12.17 22.66
CA GLY A 195 -14.84 13.10 22.00
C GLY A 195 -15.56 12.53 20.79
N PHE A 196 -14.94 11.61 20.03
CA PHE A 196 -15.58 10.98 18.88
C PHE A 196 -16.72 10.03 19.27
N ALA A 197 -16.82 9.58 20.52
CA ALA A 197 -17.98 8.85 21.00
C ALA A 197 -19.18 9.77 21.28
N PHE A 198 -18.94 11.07 21.48
CA PHE A 198 -19.93 12.08 21.85
C PHE A 198 -20.37 12.92 20.65
N ASN A 199 -21.12 12.29 19.74
CA ASN A 199 -21.63 12.93 18.54
C ASN A 199 -23.09 12.55 18.24
N GLN A 200 -23.72 13.27 17.31
CA GLN A 200 -25.12 13.06 16.93
C GLN A 200 -25.40 11.68 16.30
N TRP A 201 -24.43 11.06 15.64
CA TRP A 201 -24.60 9.75 15.00
C TRP A 201 -24.65 8.63 16.04
N THR A 202 -23.89 8.76 17.13
CA THR A 202 -23.93 7.82 18.27
C THR A 202 -25.17 8.04 19.13
N LEU A 203 -25.49 9.30 19.44
CA LEU A 203 -26.48 9.66 20.45
C LEU A 203 -27.87 10.01 19.90
N GLY A 204 -27.98 10.34 18.61
CA GLY A 204 -29.22 10.75 17.95
C GLY A 204 -29.68 12.17 18.33
N GLU A 205 -30.44 12.80 17.43
CA GLU A 205 -30.93 14.19 17.59
C GLU A 205 -31.75 14.42 18.86
N GLU A 206 -32.55 13.43 19.29
CA GLU A 206 -33.36 13.53 20.52
C GLU A 206 -32.48 13.79 21.75
N THR A 207 -31.33 13.10 21.81
CA THR A 207 -30.37 13.28 22.90
C THR A 207 -29.70 14.65 22.81
N MET A 208 -29.32 15.09 21.60
CA MET A 208 -28.70 16.42 21.39
C MET A 208 -29.63 17.53 21.88
N GLN A 209 -30.91 17.46 21.49
CA GLN A 209 -31.92 18.43 21.89
C GLN A 209 -32.21 18.37 23.40
N ARG A 210 -32.27 17.17 23.99
CA ARG A 210 -32.44 17.01 25.45
C ARG A 210 -31.30 17.63 26.25
N LEU A 211 -30.07 17.54 25.74
CA LEU A 211 -28.88 18.14 26.35
C LEU A 211 -28.81 19.66 26.11
N GLY A 212 -29.71 20.23 25.31
CA GLY A 212 -29.87 21.66 25.11
C GLY A 212 -29.12 22.21 23.88
N PHE A 213 -28.63 21.35 22.98
CA PHE A 213 -27.93 21.78 21.77
C PHE A 213 -28.88 22.01 20.60
N ALA A 214 -28.68 23.10 19.87
CA ALA A 214 -29.38 23.40 18.64
C ALA A 214 -28.76 22.65 17.44
N ALA A 215 -29.56 22.39 16.41
CA ALA A 215 -29.11 21.65 15.23
C ALA A 215 -27.96 22.33 14.50
N GLU A 216 -27.93 23.65 14.53
CA GLU A 216 -26.87 24.46 13.94
C GLU A 216 -25.54 24.30 14.68
N GLU A 217 -25.56 24.01 15.99
CA GLU A 217 -24.35 23.84 16.80
C GLU A 217 -23.69 22.50 16.49
N TYR A 218 -24.43 21.39 16.61
CA TYR A 218 -23.84 20.06 16.44
C TYR A 218 -23.65 19.61 14.99
N ASN A 219 -24.18 20.36 14.02
CA ASN A 219 -23.80 20.23 12.60
C ASN A 219 -22.67 21.18 12.20
N GLY A 220 -22.21 22.05 13.10
CA GLY A 220 -21.09 22.95 12.87
C GLY A 220 -19.76 22.21 12.76
N LEU A 221 -18.88 22.68 11.87
CA LEU A 221 -17.49 22.22 11.80
C LEU A 221 -16.78 22.59 13.11
N GLY A 222 -16.18 21.60 13.78
CA GLY A 222 -15.43 21.80 15.03
C GLY A 222 -16.24 21.75 16.32
N PHE A 223 -17.50 21.32 16.30
CA PHE A 223 -18.28 21.16 17.54
C PHE A 223 -17.73 20.05 18.43
N ASN A 224 -17.32 20.40 19.65
CA ASN A 224 -16.94 19.47 20.71
C ASN A 224 -18.02 19.41 21.80
N MET A 225 -18.78 18.32 21.83
CA MET A 225 -19.88 18.16 22.80
C MET A 225 -19.39 18.20 24.25
N LEU A 226 -18.24 17.60 24.56
CA LEU A 226 -17.75 17.52 25.94
C LEU A 226 -17.38 18.91 26.47
N GLU A 227 -16.75 19.73 25.64
CA GLU A 227 -16.46 21.13 25.98
C GLU A 227 -17.74 21.96 26.11
N ALA A 228 -18.70 21.78 25.20
CA ALA A 228 -20.00 22.44 25.27
C ALA A 228 -20.82 22.06 26.52
N LEU A 229 -20.61 20.84 27.04
CA LEU A 229 -21.15 20.38 28.33
C LEU A 229 -20.39 20.95 29.54
N GLY A 230 -19.32 21.71 29.33
CA GLY A 230 -18.53 22.38 30.36
C GLY A 230 -17.43 21.52 30.97
N PHE A 231 -16.99 20.45 30.31
CA PHE A 231 -15.75 19.77 30.68
C PHE A 231 -14.56 20.55 30.12
N THR A 232 -13.50 20.69 30.91
CA THR A 232 -12.28 21.34 30.44
C THR A 232 -11.46 20.38 29.57
N THR A 233 -10.63 20.91 28.67
CA THR A 233 -9.71 20.11 27.84
C THR A 233 -8.82 19.17 28.68
N ALA A 234 -8.42 19.60 29.88
CA ALA A 234 -7.64 18.77 30.81
C ALA A 234 -8.45 17.60 31.38
N GLU A 235 -9.73 17.81 31.68
CA GLU A 235 -10.63 16.74 32.15
C GLU A 235 -10.94 15.73 31.04
N ILE A 236 -11.12 16.21 29.81
CA ILE A 236 -11.32 15.36 28.63
C ILE A 236 -10.08 14.51 28.39
N ALA A 237 -8.89 15.12 28.40
CA ALA A 237 -7.63 14.38 28.23
C ALA A 237 -7.41 13.34 29.35
N ALA A 238 -7.72 13.67 30.60
CA ALA A 238 -7.58 12.73 31.72
C ALA A 238 -8.53 11.52 31.58
N ALA A 239 -9.76 11.74 31.13
CA ALA A 239 -10.70 10.66 30.83
C ALA A 239 -10.26 9.85 29.62
N ASN A 240 -9.78 10.51 28.56
CA ASN A 240 -9.28 9.88 27.33
C ASN A 240 -8.13 8.90 27.64
N ASP A 241 -7.15 9.33 28.45
CA ASP A 241 -6.02 8.50 28.86
C ASP A 241 -6.43 7.19 29.57
N VAL A 242 -7.58 7.16 30.24
CA VAL A 242 -8.10 5.98 30.96
C VAL A 242 -9.01 5.14 30.09
N ILE A 243 -9.89 5.78 29.32
CA ILE A 243 -10.91 5.10 28.52
C ILE A 243 -10.31 4.59 27.21
N CYS A 244 -9.65 5.48 26.46
CA CYS A 244 -9.06 5.21 25.16
C CYS A 244 -7.59 4.77 25.26
N GLY A 245 -7.00 4.85 26.46
CA GLY A 245 -5.65 4.41 26.77
C GLY A 245 -4.59 5.45 26.44
N ARG A 246 -3.43 5.33 27.09
CA ARG A 246 -2.29 6.25 26.86
C ARG A 246 -1.50 5.92 25.61
N GLN A 247 -1.78 4.77 24.98
CA GLN A 247 -1.18 4.25 23.75
C GLN A 247 0.32 3.93 23.87
N THR A 248 1.00 4.42 24.91
CA THR A 248 2.36 4.04 25.31
C THR A 248 2.34 3.12 26.52
N ILE A 249 3.38 2.29 26.61
CA ILE A 249 3.67 1.47 27.79
C ILE A 249 4.59 2.19 28.79
N GLU A 250 5.14 3.34 28.41
CA GLU A 250 6.01 4.13 29.27
C GLU A 250 5.23 4.66 30.48
N GLY A 251 5.68 4.31 31.69
CA GLY A 251 4.99 4.70 32.92
C GLY A 251 3.84 3.79 33.33
N ALA A 252 3.62 2.67 32.62
CA ALA A 252 2.62 1.69 33.00
C ALA A 252 2.88 1.14 34.43
N PRO A 253 1.84 1.00 35.27
CA PRO A 253 1.98 0.47 36.63
C PRO A 253 2.64 -0.90 36.65
N GLY A 254 3.56 -1.11 37.59
CA GLY A 254 4.23 -2.40 37.78
C GLY A 254 5.30 -2.76 36.73
N LEU A 255 5.38 -2.05 35.59
CA LEU A 255 6.38 -2.32 34.56
C LEU A 255 7.79 -1.88 35.01
N LYS A 256 8.75 -2.81 34.94
CA LYS A 256 10.17 -2.52 35.19
C LYS A 256 10.79 -1.75 34.03
N SER A 257 11.55 -0.71 34.32
CA SER A 257 12.21 0.13 33.31
C SER A 257 13.18 -0.64 32.41
N GLU A 258 13.81 -1.71 32.92
CA GLU A 258 14.72 -2.57 32.14
C GLU A 258 14.00 -3.35 31.03
N HIS A 259 12.68 -3.52 31.11
CA HIS A 259 11.87 -4.22 30.12
C HIS A 259 11.31 -3.30 29.03
N LEU A 260 11.37 -1.96 29.20
CA LEU A 260 10.89 -1.00 28.21
C LEU A 260 11.43 -1.23 26.78
N PRO A 261 12.74 -1.54 26.58
CA PRO A 261 13.28 -1.74 25.23
C PRO A 261 12.61 -2.86 24.43
N VAL A 262 11.95 -3.83 25.09
CA VAL A 262 11.23 -4.92 24.42
C VAL A 262 10.02 -4.40 23.61
N PHE A 263 9.48 -3.25 24.02
CA PHE A 263 8.26 -2.67 23.46
C PHE A 263 8.55 -1.41 22.62
N ASP A 264 9.81 -1.13 22.31
CA ASP A 264 10.16 -0.03 21.42
C ASP A 264 9.66 -0.33 20.00
N THR A 265 8.96 0.62 19.40
CA THR A 265 8.34 0.52 18.06
C THR A 265 9.04 1.41 17.05
N ALA A 266 8.64 1.34 15.78
CA ALA A 266 9.19 2.19 14.73
C ALA A 266 9.04 3.69 15.01
N ASN A 267 7.92 4.08 15.62
CA ASN A 267 7.60 5.45 16.00
C ASN A 267 7.37 5.58 17.50
N LYS A 268 7.32 6.82 17.98
CA LYS A 268 6.88 7.13 19.34
C LYS A 268 5.42 6.72 19.51
N ASN A 269 5.10 6.13 20.66
CA ASN A 269 3.76 5.62 20.95
C ASN A 269 2.89 6.70 21.60
N GLY A 270 1.77 7.05 20.96
CA GLY A 270 0.84 8.03 21.51
C GLY A 270 1.46 9.41 21.70
N ARG A 271 0.72 10.29 22.39
CA ARG A 271 1.10 11.70 22.60
C ARG A 271 2.28 11.87 23.56
N ILE A 272 2.41 10.99 24.54
CA ILE A 272 3.38 11.14 25.65
C ILE A 272 4.59 10.22 25.53
N GLY A 273 4.58 9.26 24.58
CA GLY A 273 5.69 8.35 24.35
C GLY A 273 6.92 9.09 23.83
N LYS A 274 8.08 8.65 24.30
CA LYS A 274 9.39 9.24 23.95
C LYS A 274 10.30 8.22 23.28
N ARG A 275 10.09 6.94 23.56
CA ARG A 275 10.92 5.84 23.05
C ARG A 275 10.44 5.39 21.68
N TYR A 276 11.42 5.04 20.85
CA TYR A 276 11.25 4.46 19.53
C TYR A 276 12.57 3.80 19.13
N ILE A 277 12.54 2.91 18.13
CA ILE A 277 13.73 2.30 17.56
C ILE A 277 14.41 3.35 16.68
N HIS A 278 15.62 3.74 17.07
CA HIS A 278 16.42 4.69 16.30
C HIS A 278 16.69 4.17 14.87
N HIS A 279 16.81 5.06 13.88
CA HIS A 279 17.01 4.70 12.47
C HIS A 279 18.20 3.76 12.26
N ALA A 280 19.30 3.95 13.01
CA ALA A 280 20.45 3.05 13.00
C ALA A 280 20.10 1.61 13.42
N GLY A 281 19.11 1.42 14.30
CA GLY A 281 18.57 0.11 14.65
C GLY A 281 17.86 -0.58 13.48
N HIS A 282 17.09 0.18 12.68
CA HIS A 282 16.47 -0.33 11.45
C HIS A 282 17.54 -0.83 10.46
N ILE A 283 18.60 -0.02 10.26
CA ILE A 283 19.70 -0.34 9.34
C ILE A 283 20.46 -1.58 9.81
N ARG A 284 20.79 -1.68 11.11
CA ARG A 284 21.47 -2.87 11.66
C ARG A 284 20.64 -4.15 11.50
N MET A 285 19.32 -4.06 11.70
CA MET A 285 18.44 -5.21 11.49
C MET A 285 18.44 -5.66 10.02
N MET A 286 18.34 -4.70 9.08
CA MET A 286 18.45 -5.02 7.65
C MET A 286 19.81 -5.62 7.32
N ALA A 287 20.89 -5.08 7.89
CA ALA A 287 22.24 -5.54 7.64
C ALA A 287 22.49 -6.96 8.18
N ALA A 288 21.86 -7.33 9.29
CA ALA A 288 21.93 -8.70 9.81
C ALA A 288 21.24 -9.72 8.89
N ALA A 289 20.21 -9.32 8.14
CA ALA A 289 19.48 -10.21 7.23
C ALA A 289 20.08 -10.24 5.80
N GLN A 290 20.65 -9.12 5.33
CA GLN A 290 21.08 -8.93 3.95
C GLN A 290 22.09 -9.99 3.44
N PRO A 291 23.05 -10.48 4.26
CA PRO A 291 23.99 -11.54 3.87
C PRO A 291 23.38 -12.92 3.69
N PHE A 292 22.09 -13.12 3.96
CA PHE A 292 21.43 -14.42 3.82
C PHE A 292 20.36 -14.42 2.73
N ILE A 293 20.22 -13.31 2.01
CA ILE A 293 19.28 -13.19 0.90
C ILE A 293 19.96 -12.73 -0.39
N SER A 294 19.49 -13.27 -1.51
CA SER A 294 20.02 -12.97 -2.84
C SER A 294 19.50 -11.64 -3.39
N GLY A 295 18.25 -11.30 -3.09
CA GLY A 295 17.63 -10.02 -3.42
C GLY A 295 17.91 -8.94 -2.37
N ALA A 296 17.22 -7.81 -2.52
CA ALA A 296 17.22 -6.72 -1.55
C ALA A 296 16.15 -6.91 -0.47
N ILE A 297 16.10 -5.96 0.47
CA ILE A 297 15.10 -5.87 1.52
C ILE A 297 14.24 -4.63 1.24
N SER A 298 12.94 -4.83 1.08
CA SER A 298 11.96 -3.76 0.99
C SER A 298 11.40 -3.49 2.38
N LYS A 299 12.19 -2.77 3.17
CA LYS A 299 11.86 -2.34 4.54
C LYS A 299 12.07 -0.83 4.65
N THR A 300 11.13 -0.16 5.32
CA THR A 300 11.26 1.26 5.62
C THR A 300 12.10 1.52 6.87
N ILE A 301 13.01 2.50 6.77
CA ILE A 301 13.72 3.14 7.88
C ILE A 301 12.85 4.32 8.30
N ASN A 302 12.15 4.17 9.42
CA ASN A 302 11.28 5.22 9.96
C ASN A 302 12.13 6.18 10.80
N MET A 303 11.87 7.47 10.62
CA MET A 303 12.53 8.55 11.34
C MET A 303 11.47 9.51 11.88
N PRO A 304 11.68 10.08 13.08
CA PRO A 304 10.76 11.04 13.65
C PRO A 304 10.77 12.36 12.85
N ASN A 305 9.75 13.18 13.05
CA ASN A 305 9.59 14.45 12.32
C ASN A 305 10.81 15.38 12.48
N GLU A 306 11.43 15.39 13.67
CA GLU A 306 12.62 16.19 13.98
C GLU A 306 13.94 15.69 13.36
N ALA A 307 13.93 14.59 12.60
CA ALA A 307 15.15 14.06 11.99
C ALA A 307 15.79 15.06 11.00
N THR A 308 17.10 15.22 11.13
CA THR A 308 17.91 16.21 10.42
C THR A 308 18.41 15.70 9.07
N ILE A 309 19.00 16.58 8.27
CA ILE A 309 19.64 16.20 6.99
C ILE A 309 20.85 15.30 7.28
N GLU A 310 21.58 15.60 8.35
CA GLU A 310 22.73 14.84 8.81
C GLU A 310 22.33 13.40 9.20
N ASP A 311 21.20 13.22 9.88
CA ASP A 311 20.68 11.88 10.21
C ASP A 311 20.35 11.06 8.95
N ILE A 312 19.86 11.73 7.90
CA ILE A 312 19.57 11.10 6.60
C ILE A 312 20.87 10.71 5.91
N GLU A 313 21.85 11.61 5.86
CA GLU A 313 23.18 11.34 5.29
C GLU A 313 23.86 10.17 6.00
N GLU A 314 23.86 10.15 7.34
CA GLU A 314 24.39 9.06 8.15
C GLU A 314 23.69 7.74 7.82
N SER A 315 22.37 7.76 7.63
CA SER A 315 21.60 6.58 7.27
C SER A 315 22.01 6.00 5.91
N TYR A 316 22.25 6.84 4.90
CA TYR A 316 22.75 6.40 3.59
C TYR A 316 24.17 5.84 3.70
N GLN A 317 25.05 6.54 4.40
CA GLN A 317 26.44 6.15 4.59
C GLN A 317 26.54 4.79 5.28
N MET A 318 25.84 4.63 6.41
CA MET A 318 25.82 3.39 7.18
C MET A 318 25.23 2.22 6.39
N SER A 319 24.17 2.46 5.61
CA SER A 319 23.54 1.43 4.77
C SER A 319 24.50 0.93 3.68
N TRP A 320 25.25 1.85 3.05
CA TRP A 320 26.27 1.52 2.06
C TRP A 320 27.44 0.72 2.68
N GLU A 321 27.96 1.18 3.82
CA GLU A 321 29.08 0.53 4.52
C GLU A 321 28.75 -0.91 4.95
N LEU A 322 27.49 -1.16 5.31
CA LEU A 322 26.97 -2.46 5.72
C LEU A 322 26.43 -3.31 4.55
N GLY A 323 26.60 -2.87 3.31
CA GLY A 323 26.27 -3.66 2.13
C GLY A 323 24.77 -3.83 1.86
N LEU A 324 23.92 -2.91 2.35
CA LEU A 324 22.51 -2.93 2.01
C LEU A 324 22.31 -2.65 0.53
N LYS A 325 21.57 -3.54 -0.15
CA LYS A 325 21.33 -3.44 -1.60
C LYS A 325 20.27 -2.39 -1.95
N ALA A 326 19.37 -2.12 -1.01
CA ALA A 326 18.33 -1.10 -1.14
C ALA A 326 18.00 -0.55 0.25
N MET A 327 17.57 0.71 0.28
CA MET A 327 16.98 1.33 1.47
C MET A 327 15.82 2.21 1.06
N ALA A 328 14.78 2.22 1.88
CA ALA A 328 13.68 3.16 1.79
C ALA A 328 13.63 3.92 3.10
N LEU A 329 13.60 5.25 3.04
CA LEU A 329 13.56 6.10 4.22
C LEU A 329 12.24 6.85 4.26
N TYR A 330 11.67 6.95 5.45
CA TYR A 330 10.48 7.74 5.70
C TYR A 330 10.68 8.58 6.95
N ARG A 331 10.66 9.91 6.77
CA ARG A 331 10.61 10.87 7.88
C ARG A 331 9.16 11.27 8.11
N ASP A 332 8.70 11.12 9.34
CA ASP A 332 7.34 11.46 9.73
C ASP A 332 6.97 12.91 9.37
N GLY A 333 5.72 13.13 8.98
CA GLY A 333 5.22 14.41 8.47
C GLY A 333 5.65 14.78 7.04
N SER A 334 6.44 13.95 6.34
CA SER A 334 6.92 14.27 4.98
C SER A 334 5.93 13.88 3.86
N LYS A 335 4.73 13.38 4.22
CA LYS A 335 3.63 13.04 3.28
C LYS A 335 2.32 13.64 3.79
N ALA A 336 1.54 14.21 2.87
CA ALA A 336 0.25 14.86 3.17
C ALA A 336 -0.87 13.90 3.64
N SER A 337 -0.72 12.60 3.43
CA SER A 337 -1.69 11.59 3.88
C SER A 337 -0.95 10.35 4.34
N GLN A 338 -1.26 9.91 5.56
CA GLN A 338 -0.69 8.71 6.16
C GLN A 338 -1.79 7.64 6.37
N PRO A 339 -1.56 6.39 5.95
CA PRO A 339 -2.54 5.31 6.14
C PRO A 339 -2.63 4.83 7.59
N LEU A 340 -1.55 5.02 8.37
CA LEU A 340 -1.45 4.69 9.80
C LEU A 340 -0.97 5.92 10.55
N SER A 341 -1.53 6.18 11.73
CA SER A 341 -1.05 7.20 12.66
C SER A 341 -0.81 6.62 14.05
N ALA A 342 0.19 7.18 14.74
CA ALA A 342 0.51 6.90 16.14
C ALA A 342 -0.06 7.95 17.12
N THR A 343 -0.61 9.06 16.61
CA THR A 343 -1.19 10.18 17.38
C THR A 343 -2.46 10.74 16.73
N SER A 344 -3.32 11.35 17.54
CA SER A 344 -4.43 12.20 17.09
C SER A 344 -3.87 13.60 16.86
N ASP A 345 -3.89 14.09 15.63
CA ASP A 345 -3.31 15.39 15.26
C ASP A 345 -4.08 16.63 15.77
N GLU A 346 -4.86 16.52 16.85
CA GLU A 346 -5.54 17.69 17.43
C GLU A 346 -5.32 17.75 18.94
N GLY A 347 -4.59 18.78 19.39
CA GLY A 347 -4.33 19.00 20.82
C GLY A 347 -3.25 20.03 21.17
N ILE A 348 -2.67 20.75 20.22
CA ILE A 348 -1.94 22.01 20.47
C ILE A 348 -2.81 23.11 19.86
N SER A 349 -3.19 24.10 20.67
CA SER A 349 -3.88 25.28 20.18
C SER A 349 -3.02 25.98 19.12
N ASP A 350 -3.49 25.92 17.88
CA ASP A 350 -2.92 26.51 16.66
C ASP A 350 -3.01 28.04 16.67
N GLU A 351 -2.22 28.72 17.52
CA GLU A 351 -2.14 30.18 17.45
C GLU A 351 -0.70 30.72 17.28
N GLU A 352 0.36 29.94 17.54
CA GLU A 352 1.75 30.41 17.36
C GLU A 352 2.53 29.71 16.21
N THR A 353 2.01 28.60 15.65
CA THR A 353 2.65 27.87 14.54
C THR A 353 2.19 28.33 13.15
N ASP A 354 1.08 29.07 13.07
CA ASP A 354 0.43 29.42 11.80
C ASP A 354 1.23 30.43 10.97
N GLU A 355 1.94 31.40 11.57
CA GLU A 355 2.60 32.45 10.77
C GLU A 355 3.87 31.96 10.07
N VAL A 356 4.61 31.03 10.67
CA VAL A 356 5.86 30.49 10.10
C VAL A 356 5.56 29.36 9.12
N THR A 357 4.60 28.51 9.45
CA THR A 357 4.18 27.38 8.60
C THR A 357 3.43 27.89 7.37
N ALA A 358 2.54 28.87 7.50
CA ALA A 358 1.85 29.47 6.35
C ALA A 358 2.77 30.31 5.45
N ALA A 359 3.92 30.80 5.96
CA ALA A 359 4.92 31.48 5.14
C ALA A 359 5.73 30.48 4.29
N ILE A 360 6.09 29.34 4.86
CA ILE A 360 6.79 28.25 4.16
C ILE A 360 5.85 27.55 3.18
N GLU A 361 4.60 27.29 3.57
CA GLU A 361 3.57 26.71 2.69
C GLU A 361 3.21 27.65 1.53
N ARG A 362 3.12 28.97 1.76
CA ARG A 362 2.93 29.94 0.66
C ARG A 362 4.07 29.94 -0.35
N GLU A 363 5.32 29.76 0.06
CA GLU A 363 6.44 29.72 -0.88
C GLU A 363 6.52 28.38 -1.63
N VAL A 364 6.13 27.27 -0.98
CA VAL A 364 6.12 25.93 -1.60
C VAL A 364 4.92 25.73 -2.54
N ASP A 365 3.74 26.27 -2.22
CA ASP A 365 2.53 26.16 -3.04
C ASP A 365 2.61 26.99 -4.33
N VAL A 366 3.24 28.16 -4.28
CA VAL A 366 3.46 29.00 -5.46
C VAL A 366 4.46 28.37 -6.44
N PHE A 367 5.40 27.55 -5.93
CA PHE A 367 6.40 26.87 -6.76
C PHE A 367 5.91 25.52 -7.32
N SER A 368 5.01 24.82 -6.62
CA SER A 368 4.56 23.46 -6.96
C SER A 368 3.23 23.38 -7.72
N GLY A 369 2.48 24.48 -7.83
CA GLY A 369 1.25 24.54 -8.66
C GLY A 369 0.05 23.78 -8.09
N LEU A 370 0.10 23.39 -6.81
CA LEU A 370 -1.02 22.77 -6.11
C LEU A 370 -1.94 23.87 -5.57
N PHE A 371 -3.14 23.96 -6.13
CA PHE A 371 -4.19 24.83 -5.62
C PHE A 371 -4.98 24.12 -4.53
N THR A 372 -5.49 24.88 -3.56
CA THR A 372 -6.31 24.31 -2.47
C THR A 372 -7.49 23.51 -3.03
N PRO A 373 -7.79 22.32 -2.48
CA PRO A 373 -8.92 21.51 -2.91
C PRO A 373 -10.22 22.33 -2.93
N GLY A 374 -10.89 22.39 -4.08
CA GLY A 374 -12.10 23.20 -4.30
C GLY A 374 -11.87 24.59 -4.90
N MET A 375 -10.61 25.06 -5.00
CA MET A 375 -10.29 26.30 -5.71
C MET A 375 -10.41 26.13 -7.22
N SER A 376 -11.21 26.98 -7.87
CA SER A 376 -11.31 26.95 -9.33
C SER A 376 -10.06 27.55 -9.99
N PRO A 377 -9.65 27.10 -11.20
CA PRO A 377 -8.61 27.78 -11.98
C PRO A 377 -8.89 29.28 -12.17
N THR A 378 -10.16 29.69 -12.17
CA THR A 378 -10.55 31.10 -12.25
C THR A 378 -10.14 31.89 -11.01
N GLU A 379 -10.34 31.33 -9.82
CA GLU A 379 -9.93 31.95 -8.56
C GLU A 379 -8.42 31.88 -8.36
N ALA A 380 -7.83 30.71 -8.62
CA ALA A 380 -6.39 30.48 -8.61
C ALA A 380 -5.59 31.53 -9.40
N TYR A 381 -6.09 31.89 -10.59
CA TYR A 381 -5.42 32.84 -11.49
C TYR A 381 -6.05 34.24 -11.49
N LYS A 382 -6.91 34.59 -10.52
CA LYS A 382 -7.66 35.87 -10.53
C LYS A 382 -6.77 37.11 -10.62
N ASN A 383 -5.56 37.04 -10.06
CA ASN A 383 -4.58 38.12 -10.04
C ASN A 383 -3.26 37.75 -10.74
N VAL A 384 -3.22 36.62 -11.44
CA VAL A 384 -2.01 36.12 -12.11
C VAL A 384 -2.21 36.17 -13.63
N PRO A 385 -1.33 36.84 -14.40
CA PRO A 385 -1.41 36.79 -15.85
C PRO A 385 -1.13 35.36 -16.32
N ARG A 386 -2.10 34.73 -17.00
CA ARG A 386 -1.91 33.38 -17.56
C ARG A 386 -1.00 33.47 -18.80
N PRO A 387 0.27 33.01 -18.71
CA PRO A 387 1.13 33.04 -19.89
C PRO A 387 0.58 32.07 -20.93
N ARG A 388 0.51 32.54 -22.17
CA ARG A 388 0.24 31.68 -23.32
C ARG A 388 1.56 31.46 -24.05
N PHE A 389 1.95 30.21 -24.22
CA PHE A 389 3.15 29.82 -24.94
C PHE A 389 2.88 29.91 -26.44
N LEU A 390 3.29 31.02 -27.06
CA LEU A 390 3.07 31.26 -28.48
C LEU A 390 4.07 30.47 -29.33
N LEU A 391 3.57 29.81 -30.38
CA LEU A 391 4.43 29.17 -31.38
C LEU A 391 5.09 30.22 -32.30
N PRO A 392 6.32 29.96 -32.78
CA PRO A 392 6.99 30.83 -33.75
C PRO A 392 6.23 30.86 -35.08
N ALA A 393 6.31 31.99 -35.81
CA ALA A 393 5.60 32.18 -37.08
C ALA A 393 5.97 31.15 -38.16
N ARG A 394 7.20 30.61 -38.09
CA ARG A 394 7.65 29.44 -38.86
C ARG A 394 8.02 28.34 -37.86
N ARG A 395 7.47 27.15 -38.06
CA ARG A 395 7.58 26.02 -37.13
C ARG A 395 7.72 24.69 -37.87
N ALA A 396 8.33 23.73 -37.20
CA ALA A 396 8.39 22.34 -37.63
C ALA A 396 7.07 21.63 -37.25
N GLY A 397 6.94 20.39 -37.71
CA GLY A 397 5.74 19.58 -37.57
C GLY A 397 5.61 18.63 -38.76
N TYR A 398 4.75 17.62 -38.62
CA TYR A 398 4.49 16.64 -39.67
C TYR A 398 3.06 16.74 -40.19
N THR A 399 2.83 16.12 -41.34
CA THR A 399 1.50 15.93 -41.90
C THR A 399 1.32 14.46 -42.22
N GLN A 400 0.34 13.82 -41.58
CA GLN A 400 0.00 12.43 -41.78
C GLN A 400 -1.37 12.32 -42.45
N GLU A 401 -1.41 11.66 -43.60
CA GLU A 401 -2.66 11.24 -44.24
C GLU A 401 -3.04 9.85 -43.73
N ALA A 402 -4.30 9.66 -43.33
CA ALA A 402 -4.85 8.35 -43.04
C ALA A 402 -6.30 8.21 -43.49
N ARG A 403 -6.79 6.97 -43.56
CA ARG A 403 -8.21 6.66 -43.74
C ARG A 403 -8.69 5.82 -42.58
N ILE A 404 -9.69 6.27 -41.84
CA ILE A 404 -10.28 5.53 -40.70
C ILE A 404 -11.68 5.11 -41.09
N GLY A 405 -11.94 3.80 -41.15
CA GLY A 405 -13.24 3.26 -41.56
C GLY A 405 -13.66 3.73 -42.97
N GLY A 406 -12.70 3.99 -43.86
CA GLY A 406 -12.93 4.52 -45.21
C GLY A 406 -12.97 6.05 -45.33
N HIS A 407 -12.93 6.78 -44.21
CA HIS A 407 -12.97 8.25 -44.19
C HIS A 407 -11.56 8.84 -44.16
N LYS A 408 -11.26 9.73 -45.11
CA LYS A 408 -9.91 10.30 -45.29
C LYS A 408 -9.68 11.50 -44.36
N VAL A 409 -8.67 11.40 -43.50
CA VAL A 409 -8.26 12.36 -42.48
C VAL A 409 -6.82 12.80 -42.73
N PHE A 410 -6.54 14.08 -42.51
CA PHE A 410 -5.18 14.61 -42.39
C PHE A 410 -4.95 15.16 -40.98
N LEU A 411 -3.94 14.64 -40.30
CA LEU A 411 -3.41 15.18 -39.06
C LEU A 411 -2.19 16.04 -39.40
N ARG A 412 -2.21 17.32 -39.00
CA ARG A 412 -1.02 18.17 -39.07
C ARG A 412 -0.64 18.66 -37.69
N THR A 413 0.65 18.69 -37.40
CA THR A 413 1.18 19.18 -36.14
C THR A 413 1.99 20.46 -36.33
N GLY A 414 2.09 21.25 -35.26
CA GLY A 414 3.01 22.37 -35.16
C GLY A 414 3.79 22.26 -33.86
N GLU A 415 5.10 22.36 -33.96
CA GLU A 415 6.05 22.10 -32.87
C GLU A 415 6.74 23.38 -32.38
N TYR A 416 7.13 23.35 -31.11
CA TYR A 416 8.10 24.28 -30.56
C TYR A 416 9.53 23.93 -31.00
N PRO A 417 10.50 24.85 -30.87
CA PRO A 417 11.89 24.60 -31.27
C PRO A 417 12.58 23.43 -30.55
N ASP A 418 12.04 22.99 -29.42
CA ASP A 418 12.52 21.85 -28.64
C ASP A 418 11.91 20.50 -29.07
N GLY A 419 11.05 20.50 -30.09
CA GLY A 419 10.37 19.30 -30.60
C GLY A 419 9.06 18.97 -29.89
N THR A 420 8.65 19.74 -28.88
CA THR A 420 7.37 19.51 -28.19
C THR A 420 6.18 19.99 -29.03
N LEU A 421 5.04 19.30 -28.90
CA LEU A 421 3.83 19.61 -29.64
C LEU A 421 3.11 20.86 -29.10
N GLY A 422 2.81 21.83 -29.97
CA GLY A 422 2.10 23.06 -29.59
C GLY A 422 0.76 23.32 -30.29
N GLU A 423 0.51 22.70 -31.43
CA GLU A 423 -0.80 22.77 -32.11
C GLU A 423 -1.07 21.55 -32.99
N VAL A 424 -2.35 21.25 -33.19
CA VAL A 424 -2.85 20.17 -34.04
C VAL A 424 -3.93 20.71 -34.98
N PHE A 425 -3.96 20.20 -36.20
CA PHE A 425 -5.02 20.48 -37.18
C PHE A 425 -5.56 19.16 -37.75
N LEU A 426 -6.87 19.10 -37.89
CA LEU A 426 -7.59 17.95 -38.43
C LEU A 426 -8.40 18.37 -39.65
N ASP A 427 -8.06 17.82 -40.82
CA ASP A 427 -8.82 18.01 -42.05
C ASP A 427 -9.47 16.72 -42.53
N LEU A 428 -10.74 16.83 -42.93
CA LEU A 428 -11.52 15.74 -43.49
C LEU A 428 -11.81 15.96 -44.97
N ALA A 429 -11.42 14.99 -45.82
CA ALA A 429 -11.73 15.02 -47.23
C ALA A 429 -13.10 14.37 -47.51
N LYS A 430 -14.01 15.14 -48.13
CA LYS A 430 -15.34 14.70 -48.60
C LYS A 430 -16.40 14.38 -47.52
N GLU A 431 -16.20 14.85 -46.28
CA GLU A 431 -17.22 14.77 -45.22
C GLU A 431 -18.19 15.97 -45.18
N GLY A 432 -19.32 15.78 -44.49
CA GLY A 432 -20.31 16.83 -44.23
C GLY A 432 -19.72 18.03 -43.48
N ALA A 433 -20.22 19.24 -43.79
CA ALA A 433 -19.72 20.49 -43.23
C ALA A 433 -19.73 20.52 -41.69
N THR A 434 -20.69 19.84 -41.06
CA THR A 434 -20.84 19.73 -39.61
C THR A 434 -19.66 19.00 -38.96
N LEU A 435 -19.30 17.81 -39.46
CA LEU A 435 -18.21 17.01 -38.87
C LEU A 435 -16.86 17.71 -39.03
N ARG A 436 -16.63 18.32 -40.20
CA ARG A 436 -15.43 19.14 -40.44
C ARG A 436 -15.36 20.33 -39.48
N GLY A 437 -16.49 21.01 -39.25
CA GLY A 437 -16.56 22.13 -38.32
C GLY A 437 -16.25 21.72 -36.87
N ILE A 438 -16.84 20.62 -36.41
CA ILE A 438 -16.64 20.11 -35.05
C ILE A 438 -15.18 19.70 -34.83
N LEU A 439 -14.59 18.92 -35.74
CA LEU A 439 -13.18 18.51 -35.60
C LEU A 439 -12.21 19.70 -35.70
N GLY A 440 -12.53 20.70 -36.53
CA GLY A 440 -11.76 21.94 -36.58
C GLY A 440 -11.81 22.72 -35.27
N CYS A 441 -13.00 22.90 -34.68
CA CYS A 441 -13.15 23.53 -33.37
C CYS A 441 -12.45 22.74 -32.26
N PHE A 442 -12.53 21.41 -32.30
CA PHE A 442 -11.86 20.53 -31.36
C PHE A 442 -10.33 20.67 -31.44
N ALA A 443 -9.77 20.62 -32.65
CA ALA A 443 -8.33 20.79 -32.87
C ALA A 443 -7.83 22.17 -32.37
N ILE A 444 -8.63 23.23 -32.55
CA ILE A 444 -8.35 24.56 -31.99
C ILE A 444 -8.38 24.54 -30.46
N ALA A 445 -9.35 23.87 -29.84
CA ALA A 445 -9.46 23.77 -28.39
C ALA A 445 -8.25 23.05 -27.76
N VAL A 446 -7.86 21.90 -28.33
CA VAL A 446 -6.67 21.15 -27.89
C VAL A 446 -5.40 22.00 -28.07
N SER A 447 -5.24 22.63 -29.24
CA SER A 447 -4.09 23.52 -29.49
C SER A 447 -4.02 24.68 -28.50
N LYS A 448 -5.16 25.26 -28.12
CA LYS A 448 -5.21 26.30 -27.09
C LYS A 448 -4.82 25.74 -25.73
N GLY A 449 -5.32 24.57 -25.34
CA GLY A 449 -4.99 23.95 -24.07
C GLY A 449 -3.49 23.65 -23.94
N LEU A 450 -2.87 23.08 -24.98
CA LEU A 450 -1.42 22.86 -25.04
C LEU A 450 -0.65 24.19 -24.85
N GLN A 451 -1.06 25.25 -25.55
CA GLN A 451 -0.44 26.58 -25.43
C GLN A 451 -0.69 27.27 -24.08
N TYR A 452 -1.63 26.78 -23.26
CA TYR A 452 -1.86 27.24 -21.89
C TYR A 452 -1.32 26.26 -20.84
N GLY A 453 -0.52 25.26 -21.26
CA GLY A 453 0.23 24.40 -20.37
C GLY A 453 -0.48 23.12 -19.94
N VAL A 454 -1.58 22.73 -20.59
CA VAL A 454 -2.16 21.39 -20.38
C VAL A 454 -1.21 20.34 -20.98
N PRO A 455 -0.72 19.35 -20.21
CA PRO A 455 0.17 18.31 -20.74
C PRO A 455 -0.48 17.51 -21.88
N LEU A 456 0.32 17.07 -22.85
CA LEU A 456 -0.17 16.21 -23.94
C LEU A 456 -0.68 14.85 -23.40
N GLU A 457 -0.04 14.31 -22.37
CA GLU A 457 -0.40 13.04 -21.74
C GLU A 457 -1.84 13.02 -21.25
N GLU A 458 -2.31 14.07 -20.58
CA GLU A 458 -3.70 14.23 -20.14
C GLU A 458 -4.71 14.11 -21.29
N TYR A 459 -4.36 14.67 -22.46
CA TYR A 459 -5.20 14.54 -23.64
C TYR A 459 -5.18 13.13 -24.23
N VAL A 460 -4.03 12.48 -24.24
CA VAL A 460 -3.88 11.10 -24.72
C VAL A 460 -4.69 10.14 -23.83
N ASP A 461 -4.57 10.25 -22.51
CA ASP A 461 -5.32 9.42 -21.57
C ASP A 461 -6.84 9.65 -21.65
N THR A 462 -7.26 10.90 -21.82
CA THR A 462 -8.70 11.23 -21.90
C THR A 462 -9.35 10.73 -23.19
N PHE A 463 -8.64 10.86 -24.32
CA PHE A 463 -9.27 10.72 -25.65
C PHE A 463 -8.93 9.43 -26.39
N THR A 464 -7.96 8.63 -25.92
CA THR A 464 -7.77 7.26 -26.42
C THR A 464 -8.95 6.36 -26.05
N PHE A 465 -9.21 5.36 -26.88
CA PHE A 465 -10.30 4.37 -26.77
C PHE A 465 -11.74 4.92 -26.86
N GLN A 466 -11.93 6.24 -26.96
CA GLN A 466 -13.23 6.85 -27.18
C GLN A 466 -13.87 6.35 -28.48
N THR A 467 -15.09 5.81 -28.36
CA THR A 467 -15.74 5.08 -29.45
C THR A 467 -16.89 5.87 -30.07
N PHE A 468 -16.75 6.23 -31.35
CA PHE A 468 -17.82 6.81 -32.18
C PHE A 468 -17.44 6.77 -33.67
N GLU A 469 -18.43 6.88 -34.55
CA GLU A 469 -18.19 6.86 -35.99
C GLU A 469 -17.61 8.19 -36.51
N PRO A 470 -16.68 8.16 -37.48
CA PRO A 470 -16.12 6.99 -38.16
C PRO A 470 -15.11 6.18 -37.35
N ARG A 471 -15.26 4.86 -37.36
CA ARG A 471 -14.37 3.88 -36.72
C ARG A 471 -14.05 2.72 -37.65
N GLY A 472 -12.95 2.02 -37.40
CA GLY A 472 -12.58 0.81 -38.14
C GLY A 472 -11.12 0.80 -38.56
N MET A 473 -10.85 0.11 -39.67
CA MET A 473 -9.50 -0.07 -40.20
C MET A 473 -8.88 1.28 -40.55
N VAL A 474 -7.61 1.43 -40.18
CA VAL A 474 -6.77 2.59 -40.46
C VAL A 474 -5.81 2.25 -41.61
N GLU A 475 -5.95 2.97 -42.71
CA GLU A 475 -5.01 2.92 -43.84
C GLU A 475 -4.14 4.17 -43.84
N GLY A 476 -2.88 4.06 -44.26
CA GLY A 476 -1.98 5.22 -44.40
C GLY A 476 -1.10 5.51 -43.20
N HIS A 477 -1.35 4.92 -42.03
CA HIS A 477 -0.44 4.98 -40.87
C HIS A 477 0.37 3.67 -40.73
N PRO A 478 1.70 3.75 -40.51
CA PRO A 478 2.55 2.56 -40.38
C PRO A 478 2.22 1.72 -39.13
N ASN A 479 1.95 2.38 -38.00
CA ASN A 479 1.79 1.73 -36.69
C ASN A 479 0.35 1.45 -36.24
N ILE A 480 -0.56 2.42 -36.44
CA ILE A 480 -1.96 2.29 -36.03
C ILE A 480 -2.77 1.67 -37.17
N LYS A 481 -3.36 0.50 -36.93
CA LYS A 481 -4.12 -0.27 -37.92
C LYS A 481 -5.62 -0.29 -37.67
N MET A 482 -6.05 -0.04 -36.44
CA MET A 482 -7.46 0.00 -36.07
C MET A 482 -7.70 1.17 -35.10
N ALA A 483 -8.82 1.87 -35.27
CA ALA A 483 -9.22 2.94 -34.35
C ALA A 483 -10.73 2.91 -34.08
N ASN A 484 -11.09 3.27 -32.84
CA ASN A 484 -12.46 3.31 -32.35
C ASN A 484 -13.18 4.62 -32.69
N SER A 485 -12.43 5.64 -33.15
CA SER A 485 -12.92 6.88 -33.73
C SER A 485 -11.77 7.63 -34.44
N ILE A 486 -12.08 8.73 -35.13
CA ILE A 486 -11.05 9.65 -35.65
C ILE A 486 -10.22 10.26 -34.50
N ILE A 487 -10.86 10.57 -33.37
CA ILE A 487 -10.19 11.18 -32.22
C ILE A 487 -9.27 10.19 -31.53
N ASP A 488 -9.73 8.95 -31.36
CA ASP A 488 -8.91 7.84 -30.86
C ASP A 488 -7.65 7.65 -31.73
N TYR A 489 -7.80 7.63 -33.06
CA TYR A 489 -6.66 7.57 -33.98
C TYR A 489 -5.67 8.74 -33.77
N VAL A 490 -6.18 9.97 -33.68
CA VAL A 490 -5.33 11.16 -33.54
C VAL A 490 -4.51 11.09 -32.26
N PHE A 491 -5.12 10.80 -31.11
CA PHE A 491 -4.38 10.80 -29.84
C PHE A 491 -3.47 9.60 -29.66
N ARG A 492 -3.79 8.43 -30.25
CA ARG A 492 -2.81 7.35 -30.35
C ARG A 492 -1.61 7.75 -31.22
N ALA A 493 -1.84 8.41 -32.35
CA ALA A 493 -0.75 8.85 -33.23
C ALA A 493 0.14 9.89 -32.53
N LEU A 494 -0.45 10.83 -31.81
CA LEU A 494 0.30 11.82 -31.02
C LEU A 494 1.04 11.18 -29.83
N GLY A 495 0.43 10.21 -29.14
CA GLY A 495 1.06 9.48 -28.03
C GLY A 495 2.25 8.64 -28.48
N VAL A 496 2.16 7.97 -29.63
CA VAL A 496 3.26 7.19 -30.21
C VAL A 496 4.40 8.11 -30.67
N GLU A 497 4.08 9.22 -31.33
CA GLU A 497 5.09 10.10 -31.94
C GLU A 497 5.80 11.01 -30.92
N TYR A 498 5.06 11.59 -29.95
CA TYR A 498 5.61 12.59 -29.02
C TYR A 498 5.84 12.07 -27.60
N LEU A 499 5.13 11.02 -27.16
CA LEU A 499 5.26 10.47 -25.79
C LEU A 499 5.93 9.10 -25.75
N HIS A 500 6.27 8.53 -26.91
CA HIS A 500 6.85 7.19 -27.03
C HIS A 500 6.00 6.08 -26.40
N ARG A 501 4.67 6.27 -26.38
CA ARG A 501 3.70 5.29 -25.88
C ARG A 501 3.39 4.23 -26.93
N ASP A 502 4.36 3.36 -27.17
CA ASP A 502 4.33 2.35 -28.23
C ASP A 502 3.23 1.30 -28.00
N GLU A 503 2.75 1.14 -26.75
CA GLU A 503 1.60 0.30 -26.40
C GLU A 503 0.28 0.75 -27.05
N LEU A 504 0.20 2.01 -27.50
CA LEU A 504 -0.98 2.55 -28.20
C LEU A 504 -1.04 2.13 -29.68
N ALA A 505 0.05 1.58 -30.23
CA ALA A 505 0.12 1.10 -31.61
C ALA A 505 -0.12 -0.42 -31.73
N GLN A 506 -0.79 -0.86 -32.80
CA GLN A 506 -0.92 -2.29 -33.08
C GLN A 506 0.32 -2.89 -33.76
N VAL A 507 1.08 -2.06 -34.47
CA VAL A 507 2.37 -2.43 -35.05
C VAL A 507 3.42 -1.50 -34.42
N PRO A 508 4.34 -2.03 -33.60
CA PRO A 508 5.38 -1.23 -32.97
C PRO A 508 6.17 -0.38 -33.99
N PRO A 509 6.49 0.89 -33.67
CA PRO A 509 7.33 1.72 -34.53
C PRO A 509 8.78 1.21 -34.56
N PHE A 510 9.41 1.32 -35.72
CA PHE A 510 10.83 1.05 -35.89
C PHE A 510 11.58 2.37 -35.74
N ARG A 511 12.47 2.47 -34.77
CA ARG A 511 13.33 3.63 -34.50
C ARG A 511 14.79 3.27 -34.84
N ASP A 512 15.57 4.24 -35.29
CA ASP A 512 16.97 4.00 -35.74
C ASP A 512 17.90 3.49 -34.60
N ASP A 513 17.49 3.63 -33.34
CA ASP A 513 18.17 3.09 -32.15
C ASP A 513 17.68 1.68 -31.75
N ASP A 514 16.72 1.10 -32.49
CA ASP A 514 16.25 -0.25 -32.23
C ASP A 514 17.30 -1.26 -32.69
N LEU A 515 17.80 -2.07 -31.75
CA LEU A 515 18.57 -3.27 -32.09
C LEU A 515 17.74 -4.14 -33.03
N PRO A 516 18.32 -4.72 -34.10
CA PRO A 516 17.55 -5.51 -35.06
C PRO A 516 16.78 -6.61 -34.34
N GLU A 517 15.47 -6.69 -34.58
CA GLU A 517 14.62 -7.76 -34.03
C GLU A 517 15.28 -9.11 -34.35
N PRO A 518 15.44 -10.01 -33.36
CA PRO A 518 15.92 -11.35 -33.64
C PRO A 518 14.92 -12.02 -34.61
N PRO A 519 15.41 -12.84 -35.55
CA PRO A 519 14.56 -13.44 -36.57
C PRO A 519 13.38 -14.18 -35.90
N LYS A 520 12.15 -13.78 -36.26
CA LYS A 520 10.91 -14.43 -35.83
C LYS A 520 10.89 -15.84 -36.39
N GLY A 521 11.35 -16.79 -35.57
CA GLY A 521 11.39 -18.21 -35.93
C GLY A 521 12.45 -19.05 -35.24
N ILE A 522 12.79 -18.80 -33.97
CA ILE A 522 13.44 -19.81 -33.10
C ILE A 522 12.85 -19.80 -31.67
N ALA A 523 11.98 -18.85 -31.33
CA ALA A 523 11.32 -18.74 -30.03
C ALA A 523 10.07 -19.65 -29.90
N VAL A 524 10.20 -20.92 -30.30
CA VAL A 524 9.27 -21.98 -29.85
C VAL A 524 9.97 -22.95 -28.87
N ASP A 525 11.26 -22.74 -28.55
CA ASP A 525 12.02 -23.66 -27.68
C ASP A 525 12.78 -23.00 -26.51
N ALA A 526 12.57 -21.71 -26.23
CA ALA A 526 13.17 -21.07 -25.06
C ALA A 526 12.22 -20.02 -24.47
N GLY A 527 11.18 -20.50 -23.78
CA GLY A 527 10.15 -19.67 -23.16
C GLY A 527 10.66 -18.83 -21.99
N LEU A 528 11.12 -17.61 -22.27
CA LEU A 528 11.20 -16.53 -21.29
C LEU A 528 10.91 -15.19 -21.96
N GLN A 529 9.75 -14.61 -21.64
CA GLN A 529 9.46 -13.19 -21.85
C GLN A 529 9.17 -12.60 -20.46
N LEU A 530 9.97 -11.61 -20.06
CA LEU A 530 9.75 -10.78 -18.89
C LEU A 530 9.07 -9.49 -19.38
N ASP A 531 7.77 -9.36 -19.13
CA ASP A 531 7.04 -8.10 -19.29
C ASP A 531 6.39 -7.72 -17.95
N LEU A 532 6.78 -6.55 -17.44
CA LEU A 532 6.23 -5.89 -16.25
C LEU A 532 5.20 -4.84 -16.70
N THR A 533 3.98 -5.25 -17.02
CA THR A 533 2.80 -4.36 -17.07
C THR A 533 1.52 -5.13 -16.67
N GLU A 534 0.49 -4.39 -16.25
CA GLU A 534 -0.73 -4.79 -15.51
C GLU A 534 -1.65 -5.88 -16.14
N ALA A 535 -1.20 -6.61 -17.15
CA ALA A 535 -1.94 -7.72 -17.77
C ALA A 535 -1.77 -9.08 -17.04
N SER A 536 -0.99 -9.15 -15.96
CA SER A 536 -0.71 -10.41 -15.24
C SER A 536 -1.85 -10.90 -14.33
N MET A 537 -2.93 -10.14 -14.14
CA MET A 537 -4.04 -10.55 -13.28
C MET A 537 -5.09 -11.44 -13.98
N GLU A 538 -5.18 -11.43 -15.32
CA GLU A 538 -6.23 -12.19 -16.02
C GLU A 538 -5.78 -13.61 -16.46
N GLN A 539 -4.48 -13.85 -16.70
CA GLN A 539 -4.00 -15.17 -17.12
C GLN A 539 -3.78 -16.17 -15.97
N ASP A 540 -3.71 -15.72 -14.71
CA ASP A 540 -3.60 -16.60 -13.55
C ASP A 540 -4.91 -17.36 -13.24
N ILE A 541 -6.06 -16.88 -13.72
CA ILE A 541 -7.37 -17.53 -13.49
C ILE A 541 -7.52 -18.78 -14.37
N GLU A 542 -7.08 -18.73 -15.63
CA GLU A 542 -7.24 -19.87 -16.56
C GLU A 542 -6.23 -21.01 -16.29
N ALA A 543 -5.03 -20.67 -15.80
CA ALA A 543 -4.00 -21.64 -15.42
C ALA A 543 -4.35 -22.39 -14.10
N GLN A 544 -5.00 -21.72 -13.14
CA GLN A 544 -5.43 -22.35 -11.89
C GLN A 544 -6.62 -23.30 -12.07
N VAL A 545 -7.53 -23.01 -13.02
CA VAL A 545 -8.65 -23.91 -13.35
C VAL A 545 -8.18 -25.21 -14.00
N SER A 546 -7.06 -25.18 -14.75
CA SER A 546 -6.49 -26.38 -15.38
C SER A 546 -5.64 -27.24 -14.43
N ALA A 547 -5.10 -26.66 -13.35
CA ALA A 547 -4.36 -27.40 -12.32
C ALA A 547 -5.28 -28.18 -11.35
N ALA A 548 -6.55 -27.79 -11.25
CA ALA A 548 -7.55 -28.50 -10.44
C ALA A 548 -8.12 -29.77 -11.10
N ALA A 549 -7.79 -30.04 -12.38
CA ALA A 549 -8.36 -31.15 -13.14
C ALA A 549 -7.52 -32.45 -13.13
N PHE A 550 -6.39 -32.50 -12.41
CA PHE A 550 -5.55 -33.71 -12.31
C PHE A 550 -5.70 -34.44 -10.97
N VAL A 551 -6.92 -34.90 -10.67
CA VAL A 551 -7.14 -36.04 -9.76
C VAL A 551 -8.31 -36.87 -10.28
N ASP A 552 -8.11 -37.60 -11.37
CA ASP A 552 -9.01 -38.73 -11.67
C ASP A 552 -8.31 -39.80 -12.51
N ALA A 553 -7.80 -40.85 -11.85
CA ALA A 553 -7.63 -42.19 -12.41
C ALA A 553 -7.40 -43.23 -11.29
N PRO A 554 -7.84 -44.49 -11.48
CA PRO A 554 -8.48 -45.28 -10.43
C PRO A 554 -7.49 -46.10 -9.61
N SER A 555 -7.69 -46.16 -8.29
CA SER A 555 -7.04 -47.17 -7.44
C SER A 555 -8.07 -48.09 -6.79
N THR A 556 -7.70 -49.36 -6.78
CA THR A 556 -8.49 -50.56 -6.60
C THR A 556 -8.87 -50.84 -5.15
N ASN A 557 -10.05 -51.46 -5.00
CA ASN A 557 -10.62 -52.07 -3.80
C ASN A 557 -9.63 -52.60 -2.75
N GLY A 558 -9.78 -52.12 -1.52
CA GLY A 558 -9.22 -52.72 -0.31
C GLY A 558 -10.04 -52.32 0.91
N ALA A 559 -11.03 -53.13 1.26
CA ALA A 559 -11.90 -52.92 2.41
C ALA A 559 -11.15 -53.11 3.75
N SER A 560 -11.30 -52.17 4.69
CA SER A 560 -11.27 -52.49 6.12
C SER A 560 -12.09 -51.46 6.92
N ASN A 561 -13.01 -52.00 7.73
CA ASN A 561 -13.93 -51.29 8.61
C ASN A 561 -13.21 -50.60 9.79
N GLY A 562 -13.64 -49.38 10.14
CA GLY A 562 -13.25 -48.72 11.39
C GLY A 562 -14.08 -47.47 11.72
N GLY A 563 -15.14 -47.67 12.49
CA GLY A 563 -15.92 -46.75 13.34
C GLY A 563 -15.83 -45.22 13.19
N VAL A 564 -16.98 -44.60 12.91
CA VAL A 564 -17.29 -43.17 13.08
C VAL A 564 -17.35 -42.80 14.58
N PRO A 565 -16.66 -41.77 15.07
CA PRO A 565 -16.99 -41.16 16.37
C PRO A 565 -18.11 -40.11 16.21
N ALA A 566 -19.07 -40.15 17.13
CA ALA A 566 -20.20 -39.23 17.26
C ALA A 566 -19.77 -37.79 17.67
N PRO A 567 -20.60 -36.76 17.40
CA PRO A 567 -20.26 -35.37 17.68
C PRO A 567 -20.28 -35.07 19.19
N VAL A 568 -19.26 -34.35 19.66
CA VAL A 568 -19.12 -33.85 21.04
C VAL A 568 -19.97 -32.58 21.20
N PRO A 569 -20.65 -32.34 22.35
CA PRO A 569 -21.51 -31.17 22.52
C PRO A 569 -20.71 -29.87 22.61
N ALA A 570 -21.29 -28.79 22.08
CA ALA A 570 -20.74 -27.44 22.15
C ALA A 570 -20.50 -26.99 23.60
N VAL A 571 -19.30 -26.50 23.87
CA VAL A 571 -18.92 -25.86 25.13
C VAL A 571 -19.50 -24.44 25.13
N VAL A 572 -20.19 -24.09 26.22
CA VAL A 572 -20.74 -22.76 26.47
C VAL A 572 -19.58 -21.80 26.77
N ALA A 573 -19.47 -20.71 26.00
CA ALA A 573 -18.44 -19.68 26.12
C ALA A 573 -18.56 -18.90 27.45
N ASN A 574 -17.43 -18.64 28.12
CA ASN A 574 -17.35 -18.02 29.45
C ASN A 574 -16.28 -16.91 29.52
N SER A 575 -16.10 -16.08 28.48
CA SER A 575 -15.28 -14.87 28.58
C SER A 575 -15.71 -13.77 27.60
N ALA A 576 -15.42 -12.50 27.93
CA ALA A 576 -15.71 -11.34 27.08
C ALA A 576 -14.91 -11.36 25.76
N ALA A 577 -13.74 -12.00 25.75
CA ALA A 577 -12.93 -12.25 24.54
C ALA A 577 -13.62 -13.25 23.59
N ASP A 578 -14.25 -14.31 24.13
CA ASP A 578 -15.00 -15.28 23.31
C ASP A 578 -16.26 -14.66 22.69
N VAL A 579 -16.86 -13.68 23.37
CA VAL A 579 -18.02 -12.92 22.86
C VAL A 579 -17.62 -12.01 21.69
N GLN A 580 -16.44 -11.39 21.73
CA GLN A 580 -15.91 -10.57 20.63
C GLN A 580 -15.63 -11.40 19.38
N THR A 581 -14.99 -12.57 19.52
CA THR A 581 -14.72 -13.46 18.38
C THR A 581 -16.01 -14.02 17.80
N ALA A 582 -16.96 -14.44 18.65
CA ALA A 582 -18.24 -14.97 18.21
C ALA A 582 -19.16 -13.93 17.58
N ALA A 583 -19.15 -12.67 18.05
CA ALA A 583 -19.94 -11.59 17.45
C ALA A 583 -19.39 -11.15 16.08
N VAL A 584 -18.07 -11.07 15.94
CA VAL A 584 -17.39 -10.76 14.67
C VAL A 584 -17.55 -11.92 13.68
N GLN A 585 -17.39 -13.17 14.14
CA GLN A 585 -17.66 -14.36 13.30
C GLN A 585 -19.13 -14.53 12.97
N ALA A 586 -20.07 -14.18 13.84
CA ALA A 586 -21.50 -14.22 13.54
C ALA A 586 -21.89 -13.13 12.53
N LEU A 587 -21.32 -11.92 12.63
CA LEU A 587 -21.57 -10.84 11.67
C LEU A 587 -20.95 -11.11 10.30
N LEU A 588 -19.78 -11.77 10.25
CA LEU A 588 -19.13 -12.24 9.02
C LEU A 588 -19.84 -13.47 8.46
N ALA A 589 -20.23 -14.45 9.28
CA ALA A 589 -20.94 -15.65 8.84
C ALA A 589 -22.35 -15.34 8.33
N ASP A 590 -23.07 -14.40 8.94
CA ASP A 590 -24.40 -13.95 8.49
C ASP A 590 -24.36 -13.23 7.13
N LYS A 591 -23.20 -12.64 6.78
CA LYS A 591 -22.99 -11.97 5.47
C LYS A 591 -22.25 -12.81 4.43
N MET A 592 -21.63 -13.93 4.81
CA MET A 592 -20.77 -14.75 3.96
C MET A 592 -21.24 -16.19 3.77
N GLY A 593 -22.31 -16.63 4.48
CA GLY A 593 -22.84 -17.99 4.37
C GLY A 593 -23.41 -18.28 2.98
N ASP A 594 -22.62 -18.96 2.15
CA ASP A 594 -22.91 -19.46 0.80
C ASP A 594 -22.83 -18.45 -0.37
N ALA A 595 -22.13 -17.32 -0.21
CA ALA A 595 -21.96 -16.38 -1.31
C ALA A 595 -20.96 -16.93 -2.38
N PRO A 596 -21.40 -17.19 -3.62
CA PRO A 596 -20.52 -17.73 -4.67
C PRO A 596 -19.48 -16.69 -5.11
N LEU A 597 -18.34 -17.16 -5.60
CA LEU A 597 -17.34 -16.28 -6.20
C LEU A 597 -17.89 -15.62 -7.47
N CYS A 598 -17.42 -14.42 -7.81
CA CYS A 598 -17.77 -13.74 -9.04
C CYS A 598 -17.15 -14.49 -10.24
N ASP A 599 -17.93 -14.80 -11.28
CA ASP A 599 -17.43 -15.57 -12.46
C ASP A 599 -16.60 -14.66 -13.36
N THR A 600 -16.80 -13.35 -13.23
CA THR A 600 -16.19 -12.33 -14.06
C THR A 600 -14.82 -11.90 -13.53
N CYS A 601 -14.59 -11.89 -12.22
CA CYS A 601 -13.31 -11.44 -11.66
C CYS A 601 -12.82 -12.21 -10.43
N GLY A 602 -13.49 -13.31 -10.05
CA GLY A 602 -13.08 -14.16 -8.92
C GLY A 602 -13.28 -13.54 -7.53
N HIS A 603 -13.70 -12.27 -7.43
CA HIS A 603 -13.91 -11.61 -6.15
C HIS A 603 -15.13 -12.18 -5.40
N ILE A 604 -15.06 -12.22 -4.07
CA ILE A 604 -16.16 -12.71 -3.23
C ILE A 604 -17.36 -11.78 -3.42
N THR A 605 -18.49 -12.35 -3.86
CA THR A 605 -19.71 -11.57 -4.01
C THR A 605 -20.36 -11.34 -2.65
N VAL A 606 -21.05 -10.21 -2.51
CA VAL A 606 -21.74 -9.85 -1.28
C VAL A 606 -23.25 -9.96 -1.52
N ARG A 607 -23.96 -10.53 -0.55
CA ARG A 607 -25.41 -10.72 -0.66
C ARG A 607 -26.12 -9.36 -0.76
N ASN A 608 -26.89 -9.18 -1.82
CA ASN A 608 -27.66 -7.97 -2.11
C ASN A 608 -29.10 -8.37 -2.43
N GLY A 609 -29.92 -8.49 -1.38
CA GLY A 609 -31.29 -9.02 -1.48
C GLY A 609 -31.32 -10.53 -1.72
N SER A 610 -32.10 -10.98 -2.72
CA SER A 610 -32.13 -12.37 -3.19
C SER A 610 -30.96 -12.73 -4.12
N CYS A 611 -30.12 -11.75 -4.44
CA CYS A 611 -29.02 -11.85 -5.38
C CYS A 611 -27.68 -11.61 -4.68
N TYR A 612 -26.61 -11.74 -5.44
CA TYR A 612 -25.24 -11.47 -5.04
C TYR A 612 -24.65 -10.41 -5.96
N ARG A 613 -23.86 -9.48 -5.42
CA ARG A 613 -23.22 -8.42 -6.19
C ARG A 613 -21.71 -8.43 -5.94
N CYS A 614 -20.94 -8.37 -7.02
CA CYS A 614 -19.51 -8.17 -6.97
C CYS A 614 -19.22 -6.68 -6.74
N LEU A 615 -18.54 -6.36 -5.64
CA LEU A 615 -18.15 -4.98 -5.34
C LEU A 615 -16.97 -4.49 -6.18
N ASN A 616 -16.25 -5.41 -6.83
CA ASN A 616 -15.08 -5.07 -7.64
C ASN A 616 -15.47 -4.70 -9.08
N CYS A 617 -16.19 -5.57 -9.79
CA CYS A 617 -16.58 -5.33 -11.19
C CYS A 617 -18.05 -4.91 -11.37
N GLY A 618 -18.83 -4.84 -10.28
CA GLY A 618 -20.25 -4.44 -10.32
C GLY A 618 -21.22 -5.52 -10.81
N ASP A 619 -20.72 -6.67 -11.26
CA ASP A 619 -21.50 -7.79 -11.77
C ASP A 619 -22.47 -8.35 -10.72
N SER A 620 -23.68 -8.73 -11.14
CA SER A 620 -24.78 -9.16 -10.25
C SER A 620 -25.30 -10.54 -10.65
N LYS A 621 -25.41 -11.44 -9.68
CA LYS A 621 -25.75 -12.86 -9.87
C LYS A 621 -26.94 -13.30 -9.03
N GLY A 622 -27.70 -14.27 -9.53
CA GLY A 622 -28.84 -14.83 -8.79
C GLY A 622 -30.10 -13.95 -8.80
N CYS A 623 -30.13 -12.89 -9.62
CA CYS A 623 -31.36 -12.19 -9.94
C CYS A 623 -31.99 -12.83 -11.17
N SER A 624 -33.19 -13.40 -11.00
CA SER A 624 -34.10 -13.71 -12.12
C SER A 624 -34.75 -12.44 -12.66
#